data_AF-A0A836SRH0-F1
#
_entry.id   AF-A0A836SRH0-F1
#
_cell.length_a   1.000
_cell.length_b   1.000
_cell.length_c   1.000
_cell.angle_alpha   90.00
_cell.angle_beta   90.00
_cell.angle_gamma   90.00
#
_symmetry.space_group_name_H-M   'P 1'
#
loop_
_entity.id
_entity.type
_entity.pdbx_description
1 polymer ?
#
loop_
_entity_poly.entity_id
_entity_poly.type
_entity_poly.pdbx_seq_one_letter_code
_entity_poly.pdbx_strand_id
1 'polypeptide(L)'
;MSEEYRKLFLVEFKDLVTKLEKMIIKLEAGNRSALKEIYRILHTIKGSAGVMGYHLITDHSHQTEEIIKSVQEEKREITEKELGNLYYALNFFKKAVQSIERKEPIPTGKIVALRIEVEESPFTAARAAVILNECQNLGMVIRSSPELDEISSGWMGTRLEVEIQTDLAE
;
A
#
# COMPACT_ATOMS: atom_id res chain seq x y z
N MET A 1 -22.22 8.35 -4.07
CA MET A 1 -21.09 9.18 -4.58
C MET A 1 -21.16 9.20 -6.10
N SER A 2 -21.15 10.37 -6.77
CA SER A 2 -21.26 10.43 -8.24
C SER A 2 -19.91 10.15 -8.92
N GLU A 3 -19.94 9.64 -10.16
CA GLU A 3 -18.72 9.36 -10.94
C GLU A 3 -17.89 10.63 -11.21
N GLU A 4 -18.54 11.79 -11.30
CA GLU A 4 -17.89 13.09 -11.50
C GLU A 4 -17.07 13.50 -10.29
N TYR A 5 -17.64 13.40 -9.08
CA TYR A 5 -16.90 13.66 -7.84
C TYR A 5 -15.72 12.70 -7.67
N ARG A 6 -15.87 11.42 -8.05
CA ARG A 6 -14.78 10.44 -8.03
C ARG A 6 -13.63 10.84 -8.95
N LYS A 7 -13.93 11.27 -10.18
CA LYS A 7 -12.92 11.73 -11.15
C LYS A 7 -12.21 12.99 -10.66
N LEU A 8 -12.96 13.96 -10.12
CA LEU A 8 -12.38 15.19 -9.57
C LEU A 8 -11.42 14.88 -8.42
N PHE A 9 -11.87 14.06 -7.46
CA PHE A 9 -11.02 13.60 -6.36
C PHE A 9 -9.76 12.89 -6.88
N LEU A 10 -9.90 11.98 -7.85
CA LEU A 10 -8.75 11.24 -8.38
C LEU A 10 -7.69 12.16 -9.00
N VAL A 11 -8.11 13.21 -9.71
CA VAL A 11 -7.19 14.21 -10.30
C VAL A 11 -6.45 14.98 -9.20
N GLU A 12 -7.18 15.48 -8.20
CA GLU A 12 -6.59 16.21 -7.07
C GLU A 12 -5.66 15.30 -6.26
N PHE A 13 -6.10 14.09 -5.94
CA PHE A 13 -5.34 13.14 -5.14
C PHE A 13 -4.03 12.74 -5.84
N LYS A 14 -4.05 12.51 -7.17
CA LYS A 14 -2.83 12.28 -7.98
C LYS A 14 -1.83 13.42 -7.87
N ASP A 15 -2.28 14.66 -7.95
CA ASP A 15 -1.43 15.84 -7.83
C ASP A 15 -0.83 15.98 -6.42
N LEU A 16 -1.65 15.78 -5.39
CA LEU A 16 -1.21 15.81 -3.99
C LEU A 16 -0.15 14.73 -3.69
N VAL A 17 -0.35 13.50 -4.18
CA VAL A 17 0.62 12.40 -4.03
C VAL A 17 1.94 12.72 -4.73
N THR A 18 1.90 13.32 -5.91
CA THR A 18 3.10 13.75 -6.64
C THR A 18 3.84 14.87 -5.90
N LYS A 19 3.12 15.81 -5.30
CA LYS A 19 3.70 16.87 -4.46
C LYS A 19 4.32 16.30 -3.19
N LEU A 20 3.64 15.34 -2.54
CA LEU A 20 4.12 14.66 -1.35
C LEU A 20 5.47 13.99 -1.61
N GLU A 21 5.59 13.23 -2.70
CA GLU A 21 6.85 12.59 -3.12
C GLU A 21 8.00 13.61 -3.24
N LYS A 22 7.76 14.73 -3.95
CA LYS A 22 8.77 15.78 -4.10
C LYS A 22 9.19 16.37 -2.76
N MET A 23 8.28 16.51 -1.80
CA MET A 23 8.61 17.06 -0.49
C MET A 23 9.37 16.04 0.37
N ILE A 24 9.03 14.75 0.31
CA ILE A 24 9.78 13.70 1.00
C ILE A 24 11.22 13.65 0.50
N ILE A 25 11.45 13.71 -0.82
CA ILE A 25 12.82 13.76 -1.39
C ILE A 25 13.59 15.00 -0.90
N LYS A 26 12.94 16.16 -0.82
CA LYS A 26 13.57 17.37 -0.25
C LYS A 26 13.93 17.19 1.22
N LEU A 27 13.05 16.55 2.00
CA LEU A 27 13.28 16.29 3.41
C LEU A 27 14.45 15.33 3.60
N GLU A 28 14.54 14.27 2.80
CA GLU A 28 15.68 13.33 2.76
C GLU A 28 17.00 14.03 2.45
N ALA A 29 16.99 15.02 1.54
CA ALA A 29 18.14 15.86 1.25
C ALA A 29 18.48 16.88 2.37
N GLY A 30 17.85 16.78 3.56
CA GLY A 30 18.09 17.63 4.71
C GLY A 30 17.29 18.94 4.73
N ASN A 31 16.36 19.15 3.79
CA ASN A 31 15.59 20.38 3.74
C ASN A 31 14.36 20.33 4.68
N ARG A 32 14.57 20.75 5.93
CA ARG A 32 13.53 20.81 6.97
C ARG A 32 12.32 21.67 6.61
N SER A 33 12.44 22.62 5.68
CA SER A 33 11.28 23.43 5.25
C SER A 33 10.18 22.59 4.60
N ALA A 34 10.51 21.39 4.10
CA ALA A 34 9.57 20.45 3.51
C ALA A 34 8.54 19.90 4.53
N LEU A 35 8.88 19.82 5.83
CA LEU A 35 7.99 19.27 6.87
C LEU A 35 6.63 19.96 6.90
N LYS A 36 6.61 21.30 6.82
CA LYS A 36 5.38 22.09 6.86
C LYS A 36 4.49 21.81 5.64
N GLU A 37 5.10 21.60 4.48
CA GLU A 37 4.37 21.33 3.25
C GLU A 37 3.84 19.89 3.22
N ILE A 38 4.63 18.93 3.69
CA ILE A 38 4.19 17.53 3.86
C ILE A 38 2.94 17.48 4.77
N TYR A 39 2.99 18.15 5.92
CA TYR A 39 1.86 18.21 6.85
C TYR A 39 0.59 18.76 6.17
N ARG A 40 0.70 19.86 5.42
CA ARG A 40 -0.43 20.46 4.71
C ARG A 40 -1.00 19.53 3.64
N ILE A 41 -0.15 18.88 2.86
CA ILE A 41 -0.58 17.93 1.84
C ILE A 41 -1.36 16.78 2.49
N LEU A 42 -0.82 16.18 3.56
CA LEU A 42 -1.49 15.10 4.30
C LEU A 42 -2.82 15.54 4.91
N HIS A 43 -2.87 16.75 5.47
CA HIS A 43 -4.11 17.32 6.02
C HIS A 43 -5.20 17.48 4.95
N THR A 44 -4.82 17.95 3.75
CA THR A 44 -5.72 18.06 2.61
C THR A 44 -6.17 16.68 2.12
N ILE A 45 -5.25 15.72 1.96
CA ILE A 45 -5.60 14.34 1.57
C ILE A 45 -6.58 13.72 2.58
N LYS A 46 -6.32 13.86 3.88
CA LYS A 46 -7.20 13.36 4.95
C LYS A 46 -8.61 13.91 4.82
N GLY A 47 -8.73 15.23 4.65
CA GLY A 47 -10.02 15.93 4.53
C GLY A 47 -10.77 15.53 3.26
N SER A 48 -10.11 15.56 2.10
CA SER A 48 -10.73 15.22 0.82
C SER A 48 -11.13 13.74 0.76
N ALA A 49 -10.30 12.83 1.26
CA ALA A 49 -10.62 11.41 1.37
C ALA A 49 -11.80 11.14 2.31
N GLY A 50 -11.87 11.88 3.43
CA GLY A 50 -12.96 11.76 4.40
C GLY A 50 -14.33 12.13 3.81
N VAL A 51 -14.40 13.22 3.04
CA VAL A 51 -15.62 13.62 2.31
C VAL A 51 -16.06 12.54 1.31
N MET A 52 -15.09 11.87 0.69
CA MET A 52 -15.31 10.84 -0.31
C MET A 52 -15.64 9.46 0.28
N GLY A 53 -15.48 9.28 1.60
CA GLY A 53 -15.66 8.00 2.29
C GLY A 53 -14.49 7.02 2.14
N TYR A 54 -13.32 7.48 1.71
CA TYR A 54 -12.11 6.64 1.60
C TYR A 54 -11.37 6.56 2.94
N HIS A 55 -11.98 5.86 3.90
CA HIS A 55 -11.49 5.79 5.29
C HIS A 55 -10.03 5.34 5.41
N LEU A 56 -9.59 4.36 4.61
CA LEU A 56 -8.19 3.91 4.61
C LEU A 56 -7.22 5.03 4.24
N ILE A 57 -7.56 5.84 3.23
CA ILE A 57 -6.73 6.99 2.86
C ILE A 57 -6.72 8.01 4.00
N THR A 58 -7.87 8.26 4.63
CA THR A 58 -7.97 9.15 5.79
C THR A 58 -7.07 8.69 6.93
N ASP A 59 -7.11 7.41 7.30
CA ASP A 59 -6.37 6.85 8.43
C ASP A 59 -4.86 6.86 8.17
N HIS A 60 -4.41 6.40 6.99
CA HIS A 60 -3.00 6.46 6.62
C HIS A 60 -2.48 7.91 6.55
N SER A 61 -3.29 8.86 6.08
CA SER A 61 -2.92 10.28 6.07
C SER A 61 -2.76 10.82 7.48
N HIS A 62 -3.67 10.46 8.39
CA HIS A 62 -3.63 10.89 9.78
C HIS A 62 -2.40 10.35 10.51
N GLN A 63 -2.12 9.05 10.43
CA GLN A 63 -0.93 8.44 11.05
C GLN A 63 0.37 9.09 10.53
N THR A 64 0.42 9.41 9.24
CA THR A 64 1.57 10.08 8.63
C THR A 64 1.68 11.54 9.11
N GLU A 65 0.55 12.24 9.25
CA GLU A 65 0.48 13.62 9.76
C GLU A 65 1.01 13.69 11.20
N GLU A 66 0.71 12.70 12.04
CA GLU A 66 1.20 12.62 13.44
C GLU A 66 2.72 12.50 13.53
N ILE A 67 3.35 11.72 12.65
CA ILE A 67 4.83 11.62 12.58
C ILE A 67 5.44 12.99 12.28
N ILE A 68 4.89 13.71 11.30
CA ILE A 68 5.42 15.03 10.94
C ILE A 68 5.20 16.04 12.06
N LYS A 69 4.03 15.99 12.69
CA LYS A 69 3.67 16.86 13.80
C LYS A 69 4.62 16.66 14.98
N SER A 70 4.92 15.43 15.38
CA SER A 70 5.84 15.16 16.50
C SER A 70 7.25 15.70 16.22
N VAL A 71 7.78 15.50 15.02
CA VAL A 71 9.08 16.03 14.59
C VAL A 71 9.13 17.57 14.70
N GLN A 72 8.04 18.24 14.31
CA GLN A 72 7.93 19.70 14.40
C GLN A 72 7.81 20.21 15.85
N GLU A 73 6.99 19.56 16.67
CA GLU A 73 6.75 19.94 18.07
C GLU A 73 8.01 19.73 18.93
N GLU A 74 8.70 18.60 18.73
CA GLU A 74 9.95 18.25 19.42
C GLU A 74 11.17 19.01 18.87
N LYS A 75 11.02 19.74 17.76
CA LYS A 75 12.09 20.51 17.08
C LYS A 75 13.34 19.68 16.78
N ARG A 76 13.17 18.39 16.48
CA ARG A 76 14.27 17.47 16.18
C ARG A 76 14.39 17.14 14.70
N GLU A 77 15.49 16.49 14.32
CA GLU A 77 15.62 15.87 13.01
C GLU A 77 14.68 14.67 12.86
N ILE A 78 14.22 14.46 11.62
CA ILE A 78 13.51 13.23 11.28
C ILE A 78 14.51 12.06 11.35
N THR A 79 14.08 10.96 11.92
CA THR A 79 14.90 9.74 11.99
C THR A 79 14.79 8.95 10.69
N GLU A 80 15.77 8.07 10.42
CA GLU A 80 15.75 7.17 9.26
C GLU A 80 14.48 6.29 9.26
N LYS A 81 14.07 5.80 10.43
CA LYS A 81 12.83 5.02 10.60
C LYS A 81 11.59 5.82 10.19
N GLU A 82 11.49 7.07 10.61
CA GLU A 82 10.34 7.92 10.27
C GLU A 82 10.33 8.30 8.80
N LEU A 83 11.49 8.59 8.21
CA LEU A 83 11.61 8.82 6.77
C LEU A 83 11.16 7.57 5.98
N GLY A 84 11.55 6.37 6.43
CA GLY A 84 11.06 5.10 5.89
C GLY A 84 9.53 4.96 5.98
N ASN A 85 8.93 5.37 7.11
CA ASN A 85 7.47 5.38 7.26
C ASN A 85 6.79 6.37 6.30
N LEU A 86 7.38 7.53 6.01
CA LEU A 86 6.86 8.47 5.01
C LEU A 86 6.86 7.85 3.60
N TYR A 87 7.93 7.15 3.24
CA TYR A 87 8.01 6.44 1.97
C TYR A 87 7.00 5.28 1.88
N TYR A 88 6.77 4.57 2.99
CA TYR A 88 5.72 3.54 3.07
C TYR A 88 4.33 4.15 2.83
N ALA A 89 4.01 5.26 3.48
CA ALA A 89 2.75 5.98 3.28
C ALA A 89 2.61 6.49 1.84
N LEU A 90 3.67 7.05 1.25
CA LEU A 90 3.68 7.50 -0.14
C LEU A 90 3.33 6.35 -1.10
N ASN A 91 3.93 5.18 -0.90
CA ASN A 91 3.66 4.00 -1.72
C ASN A 91 2.21 3.51 -1.56
N PHE A 92 1.67 3.54 -0.34
CA PHE A 92 0.26 3.28 -0.12
C PHE A 92 -0.63 4.24 -0.92
N PHE A 93 -0.38 5.56 -0.87
CA PHE A 93 -1.21 6.51 -1.61
C PHE A 93 -1.10 6.33 -3.13
N LYS A 94 0.09 6.00 -3.65
CA LYS A 94 0.28 5.67 -5.07
C LYS A 94 -0.55 4.45 -5.49
N LYS A 95 -0.60 3.40 -4.65
CA LYS A 95 -1.46 2.23 -4.89
C LYS A 95 -2.94 2.60 -4.82
N ALA A 96 -3.35 3.38 -3.81
CA ALA A 96 -4.73 3.83 -3.66
C ALA A 96 -5.22 4.63 -4.88
N VAL A 97 -4.36 5.47 -5.47
CA VAL A 97 -4.63 6.13 -6.75
C VAL A 97 -4.96 5.12 -7.86
N GLN A 98 -4.14 4.08 -8.01
CA GLN A 98 -4.33 3.05 -9.04
C GLN A 98 -5.65 2.28 -8.82
N SER A 99 -5.94 1.90 -7.58
CA SER A 99 -7.16 1.19 -7.23
C SER A 99 -8.42 2.02 -7.52
N ILE A 100 -8.41 3.30 -7.13
CA ILE A 100 -9.52 4.20 -7.45
C ILE A 100 -9.67 4.33 -8.97
N GLU A 101 -8.57 4.49 -9.71
CA GLU A 101 -8.61 4.58 -11.18
C GLU A 101 -9.24 3.35 -11.83
N ARG A 102 -8.86 2.14 -11.37
CA ARG A 102 -9.37 0.85 -11.85
C ARG A 102 -10.72 0.45 -11.28
N LYS A 103 -11.25 1.19 -10.31
CA LYS A 103 -12.46 0.85 -9.54
C LYS A 103 -12.30 -0.48 -8.77
N GLU A 104 -11.08 -0.74 -8.32
CA GLU A 104 -10.72 -1.88 -7.48
C GLU A 104 -10.72 -1.46 -6.00
N PRO A 105 -10.83 -2.41 -5.06
CA PRO A 105 -10.61 -2.14 -3.64
C PRO A 105 -9.23 -1.52 -3.41
N ILE A 106 -9.15 -0.54 -2.49
CA ILE A 106 -7.87 0.02 -2.05
C ILE A 106 -7.15 -1.03 -1.21
N PRO A 107 -5.90 -1.42 -1.55
CA PRO A 107 -5.13 -2.38 -0.80
C PRO A 107 -4.95 -1.91 0.62
N THR A 108 -5.21 -2.83 1.52
CA THR A 108 -5.70 -2.48 2.83
C THR A 108 -4.63 -2.69 3.91
N GLY A 109 -3.78 -3.72 3.80
CA GLY A 109 -3.11 -4.24 5.00
C GLY A 109 -1.65 -4.65 4.95
N LYS A 110 -1.29 -5.38 6.03
CA LYS A 110 0.03 -5.95 6.34
C LYS A 110 0.47 -6.92 5.26
N ILE A 111 1.78 -7.10 5.13
CA ILE A 111 2.33 -8.19 4.33
C ILE A 111 2.38 -9.44 5.20
N VAL A 112 1.69 -10.49 4.77
CA VAL A 112 1.66 -11.79 5.41
C VAL A 112 2.41 -12.77 4.49
N ALA A 113 3.45 -13.40 5.03
CA ALA A 113 4.13 -14.49 4.35
C ALA A 113 3.50 -15.81 4.77
N LEU A 114 2.82 -16.47 3.84
CA LEU A 114 2.28 -17.81 4.00
C LEU A 114 3.30 -18.83 3.50
N ARG A 115 3.54 -19.87 4.31
CA ARG A 115 4.26 -21.07 3.90
C ARG A 115 3.29 -22.23 3.93
N ILE A 116 3.01 -22.79 2.76
CA ILE A 116 1.96 -23.79 2.56
C ILE A 116 2.64 -25.06 2.06
N GLU A 117 2.44 -26.17 2.79
CA GLU A 117 2.81 -27.49 2.30
C GLU A 117 1.72 -27.99 1.35
N VAL A 118 2.14 -28.37 0.15
CA VAL A 118 1.26 -28.92 -0.89
C VAL A 118 1.44 -30.42 -0.86
N GLU A 119 0.36 -31.13 -0.53
CA GLU A 119 0.32 -32.59 -0.53
C GLU A 119 0.61 -33.15 -1.93
N GLU A 120 1.52 -34.12 -2.01
CA GLU A 120 1.86 -34.78 -3.26
C GLU A 120 0.65 -35.49 -3.87
N SER A 121 0.42 -35.25 -5.16
CA SER A 121 -0.59 -35.96 -5.93
C SER A 121 -0.21 -35.98 -7.41
N PRO A 122 -0.90 -36.76 -8.25
CA PRO A 122 -0.71 -36.68 -9.71
C PRO A 122 -0.94 -35.28 -10.30
N PHE A 123 -1.54 -34.35 -9.55
CA PHE A 123 -1.89 -33.00 -9.99
C PHE A 123 -1.39 -31.91 -9.02
N THR A 124 -0.20 -32.07 -8.44
CA THR A 124 0.41 -31.10 -7.49
C THR A 124 0.41 -29.66 -8.02
N ALA A 125 0.78 -29.46 -9.29
CA ALA A 125 0.71 -28.15 -9.95
C ALA A 125 -0.71 -27.54 -9.91
N ALA A 126 -1.74 -28.34 -10.22
CA ALA A 126 -3.12 -27.85 -10.20
C ALA A 126 -3.57 -27.47 -8.78
N ARG A 127 -3.17 -28.25 -7.76
CA ARG A 127 -3.43 -27.91 -6.36
C ARG A 127 -2.74 -26.60 -5.96
N ALA A 128 -1.49 -26.41 -6.32
CA ALA A 128 -0.76 -25.17 -6.07
C ALA A 128 -1.43 -23.97 -6.73
N ALA A 129 -1.93 -24.12 -7.96
CA ALA A 129 -2.69 -23.08 -8.66
C ALA A 129 -3.98 -22.72 -7.93
N VAL A 130 -4.73 -23.72 -7.44
CA VAL A 130 -5.95 -23.47 -6.64
C VAL A 130 -5.62 -22.72 -5.35
N ILE A 131 -4.58 -23.16 -4.63
CA ILE A 131 -4.14 -22.48 -3.40
C ILE A 131 -3.75 -21.03 -3.69
N LEU A 132 -3.00 -20.78 -4.78
CA LEU A 132 -2.60 -19.44 -5.16
C LEU A 132 -3.80 -18.56 -5.53
N ASN A 133 -4.83 -19.12 -6.17
CA ASN A 133 -6.08 -18.43 -6.43
C ASN A 133 -6.84 -18.10 -5.13
N GLU A 134 -6.87 -19.00 -4.15
CA GLU A 134 -7.46 -18.69 -2.84
C GLU A 134 -6.67 -17.61 -2.09
N CYS A 135 -5.35 -17.59 -2.20
CA CYS A 135 -4.51 -16.51 -1.67
C CYS A 135 -4.90 -15.14 -2.27
N GLN A 136 -5.29 -15.09 -3.55
CA GLN A 136 -5.78 -13.86 -4.18
C GLN A 136 -7.15 -13.41 -3.62
N ASN A 137 -7.98 -14.34 -3.16
CA ASN A 137 -9.23 -14.00 -2.46
C ASN A 137 -8.95 -13.42 -1.07
N LEU A 138 -7.86 -13.83 -0.42
CA LEU A 138 -7.45 -13.33 0.89
C LEU A 138 -6.79 -11.94 0.81
N GLY A 139 -6.22 -11.56 -0.32
CA GLY A 139 -5.61 -10.24 -0.52
C GLY A 139 -4.77 -10.16 -1.78
N MET A 140 -4.04 -9.06 -1.95
CA MET A 140 -3.18 -8.87 -3.12
C MET A 140 -1.91 -9.74 -2.97
N VAL A 141 -1.77 -10.79 -3.78
CA VAL A 141 -0.53 -11.57 -3.87
C VAL A 141 0.59 -10.68 -4.43
N ILE A 142 1.66 -10.49 -3.66
CA ILE A 142 2.84 -9.70 -4.02
C ILE A 142 3.88 -10.57 -4.73
N ARG A 143 4.13 -11.77 -4.18
CA ARG A 143 5.07 -12.75 -4.74
C ARG A 143 4.61 -14.17 -4.40
N SER A 144 4.99 -15.14 -5.24
CA SER A 144 4.91 -16.56 -4.93
C SER A 144 6.20 -17.27 -5.34
N SER A 145 6.56 -18.34 -4.62
CA SER A 145 7.60 -19.28 -5.01
C SER A 145 7.05 -20.70 -4.81
N PRO A 146 6.90 -21.51 -5.87
CA PRO A 146 7.15 -21.18 -7.29
C PRO A 146 6.27 -20.05 -7.85
N GLU A 147 6.69 -19.46 -8.97
CA GLU A 147 5.92 -18.48 -9.74
C GLU A 147 4.75 -19.14 -10.50
N LEU A 148 3.74 -18.37 -10.92
CA LEU A 148 2.58 -18.88 -11.63
C LEU A 148 2.96 -19.63 -12.92
N ASP A 149 3.97 -19.13 -13.64
CA ASP A 149 4.45 -19.75 -14.88
C ASP A 149 5.10 -21.12 -14.61
N GLU A 150 5.87 -21.24 -13.53
CA GLU A 150 6.46 -22.51 -13.09
C GLU A 150 5.37 -23.51 -12.67
N ILE A 151 4.36 -23.04 -11.93
CA ILE A 151 3.21 -23.86 -11.55
C ILE A 151 2.48 -24.36 -12.80
N SER A 152 2.15 -23.46 -13.73
CA SER A 152 1.44 -23.79 -14.96
C SER A 152 2.24 -24.71 -15.89
N SER A 153 3.57 -24.71 -15.78
CA SER A 153 4.49 -25.57 -16.52
C SER A 153 4.67 -26.97 -15.90
N GLY A 154 3.89 -27.33 -14.89
CA GLY A 154 3.87 -28.67 -14.31
C GLY A 154 4.78 -28.85 -13.10
N TRP A 155 4.91 -27.82 -12.26
CA TRP A 155 5.64 -27.89 -10.99
C TRP A 155 5.27 -29.12 -10.13
N MET A 156 6.29 -29.81 -9.60
CA MET A 156 6.14 -31.04 -8.80
C MET A 156 6.65 -30.91 -7.35
N GLY A 157 6.90 -29.68 -6.87
CA GLY A 157 7.36 -29.47 -5.49
C GLY A 157 6.24 -29.59 -4.45
N THR A 158 6.62 -29.55 -3.17
CA THR A 158 5.69 -29.71 -2.05
C THR A 158 5.56 -28.48 -1.17
N ARG A 159 6.16 -27.35 -1.58
CA ARG A 159 6.19 -26.12 -0.79
C ARG A 159 5.87 -24.90 -1.64
N LEU A 160 4.85 -24.15 -1.23
CA LEU A 160 4.46 -22.89 -1.81
C LEU A 160 4.65 -21.79 -0.77
N GLU A 161 5.49 -20.81 -1.07
CA GLU A 161 5.62 -19.58 -0.29
C GLU A 161 4.90 -18.44 -1.01
N VAL A 162 4.00 -17.74 -0.33
CA VAL A 162 3.23 -16.63 -0.90
C VAL A 162 3.29 -15.44 0.04
N GLU A 163 3.61 -14.26 -0.49
CA GLU A 163 3.38 -13.01 0.26
C GLU A 163 2.10 -12.36 -0.23
N ILE A 164 1.24 -12.02 0.71
CA ILE A 164 -0.05 -11.41 0.45
C ILE A 164 -0.11 -10.11 1.23
N GLN A 165 -0.49 -9.03 0.54
CA GLN A 165 -0.95 -7.82 1.19
C GLN A 165 -2.42 -8.00 1.56
N THR A 166 -2.71 -8.15 2.85
CA THR A 166 -4.08 -8.40 3.34
C THR A 166 -4.36 -7.69 4.65
N ASP A 167 -5.62 -7.31 4.83
CA ASP A 167 -6.18 -6.80 6.09
C ASP A 167 -6.72 -7.90 7.02
N LEU A 168 -6.77 -9.15 6.56
CA LEU A 168 -7.37 -10.25 7.30
C LEU A 168 -6.47 -10.82 8.41
N ALA A 169 -5.25 -10.32 8.54
CA ALA A 169 -4.30 -10.75 9.56
C ALA A 169 -4.30 -9.81 10.77
N GLU A 170 -5.09 -10.16 11.79
CA GLU A 170 -4.98 -9.59 13.14
C GLU A 170 -3.61 -9.92 13.76
#